data_AF-A0A7Y6AIU8-F1
#
_entry.id   AF-A0A7Y6AIU8-F1
#
_cell.length_a   1.000
_cell.length_b   1.000
_cell.length_c   1.000
_cell.angle_alpha   90.00
_cell.angle_beta   90.00
_cell.angle_gamma   90.00
#
_symmetry.space_group_name_H-M   'P 1'
#
loop_
_entity.id
_entity.type
_entity.pdbx_description
1 polymer ?
#
loop_
_entity_poly.entity_id
_entity_poly.type
_entity_poly.pdbx_seq_one_letter_code
_entity_poly.pdbx_strand_id
1 'polypeptide(L)' 'MSWDIVGMGAVTCLGDEPAAVHRALCDGRTGVAPLRAFDSGLFRVKHAYEIDDRAVPGRDEPGRATRWLRAAVAAALAD' A
#
# COMPACT_ATOMS: atom_id res chain seq x y z
N MET A 1 1.49 -28.92 -16.31
CA MET A 1 0.80 -27.94 -15.43
C MET A 1 1.59 -26.65 -15.55
N SER A 2 1.02 -25.60 -16.13
CA SER A 2 1.65 -24.27 -16.13
C SER A 2 1.33 -23.60 -14.79
N TRP A 3 2.29 -22.82 -14.29
CA TRP A 3 2.16 -22.03 -13.07
C TRP A 3 1.77 -20.61 -13.43
N ASP A 4 0.66 -20.49 -14.17
CA ASP A 4 0.22 -19.20 -14.69
C ASP A 4 -0.32 -18.34 -13.55
N ILE A 5 -0.07 -17.03 -13.65
CA ILE A 5 -0.66 -16.03 -12.76
C ILE A 5 -2.04 -15.70 -13.33
N VAL A 6 -3.10 -16.04 -12.61
CA VAL A 6 -4.49 -15.94 -13.08
C VAL A 6 -5.30 -14.83 -12.41
N GLY A 7 -4.71 -14.10 -11.45
CA GLY A 7 -5.37 -12.98 -10.78
C GLY A 7 -4.38 -12.13 -10.01
N MET A 8 -4.68 -10.85 -9.85
CA MET A 8 -3.85 -9.88 -9.14
C MET A 8 -4.64 -9.04 -8.15
N GLY A 9 -4.00 -8.67 -7.04
CA GLY A 9 -4.55 -7.76 -6.06
C GLY A 9 -3.43 -6.89 -5.50
N ALA A 10 -3.73 -5.63 -5.20
CA ALA A 10 -2.75 -4.67 -4.75
C ALA A 10 -3.29 -3.85 -3.58
N VAL A 11 -2.42 -3.48 -2.65
CA VAL A 11 -2.68 -2.41 -1.67
C VAL A 11 -1.37 -1.66 -1.52
N THR A 12 -1.32 -0.41 -1.99
CA THR A 12 -0.10 0.39 -2.08
C THR A 12 -0.36 1.84 -1.73
N CYS A 13 0.70 2.63 -1.52
CA CYS A 13 0.59 4.08 -1.36
C CYS A 13 0.12 4.82 -2.64
N LEU A 14 0.04 4.11 -3.77
CA LEU A 14 -0.43 4.63 -5.06
C LEU A 14 -1.87 4.21 -5.40
N GLY A 15 -2.51 3.39 -4.55
CA GLY A 15 -3.85 2.85 -4.74
C GLY A 15 -3.94 1.36 -4.43
N ASP A 16 -5.15 0.83 -4.59
CA ASP A 16 -5.56 -0.55 -4.26
C ASP A 16 -6.09 -1.35 -5.48
N GLU A 17 -6.19 -0.71 -6.65
CA GLU A 17 -6.60 -1.37 -7.89
C GLU A 17 -5.39 -1.70 -8.79
N PRO A 18 -5.15 -2.97 -9.17
CA PRO A 18 -3.98 -3.38 -9.96
C PRO A 18 -3.80 -2.57 -11.25
N ALA A 19 -4.88 -2.31 -11.99
CA ALA A 19 -4.82 -1.52 -13.23
C ALA A 19 -4.42 -0.06 -12.98
N ALA A 20 -4.94 0.54 -11.90
CA ALA A 20 -4.61 1.92 -11.54
C ALA A 20 -3.17 2.05 -11.02
N VAL A 21 -2.71 1.06 -10.24
CA VAL A 21 -1.32 0.96 -9.77
C VAL A 21 -0.37 0.74 -10.95
N HIS A 22 -0.67 -0.17 -11.86
CA HIS A 22 0.13 -0.40 -13.07
C HIS A 22 0.27 0.90 -13.88
N ARG A 23 -0.83 1.61 -14.12
CA ARG A 23 -0.80 2.91 -14.79
C ARG A 23 0.06 3.92 -14.02
N ALA A 24 -0.06 3.98 -12.69
CA ALA A 24 0.76 4.85 -11.85
C ALA A 24 2.26 4.60 -12.04
N LEU A 25 2.65 3.33 -12.10
CA LEU A 25 4.03 2.91 -12.32
C LEU A 25 4.52 3.29 -13.72
N CYS A 26 3.70 3.08 -14.76
CA CYS A 26 4.03 3.50 -16.13
C CYS A 26 4.19 5.02 -16.25
N ASP A 27 3.36 5.78 -15.52
CA ASP A 27 3.41 7.24 -15.49
C ASP A 27 4.56 7.78 -14.61
N GLY A 28 5.36 6.91 -13.97
CA GLY A 28 6.45 7.31 -13.07
C GLY A 28 5.98 8.01 -11.80
N ARG A 29 4.72 7.79 -11.38
CA ARG A 29 4.17 8.40 -10.16
C ARG A 29 4.86 7.84 -8.93
N THR A 30 5.18 8.73 -8.00
CA THR A 30 5.78 8.39 -6.70
C THR A 30 4.78 8.60 -5.57
N GLY A 31 4.75 7.69 -4.62
CA GLY A 31 3.95 7.79 -3.39
C GLY A 31 4.74 8.36 -2.21
N VAL A 32 5.94 8.90 -2.44
CA VAL A 32 6.78 9.45 -1.36
C VAL A 32 6.08 10.63 -0.71
N ALA A 33 5.98 10.59 0.60
CA ALA A 33 5.35 11.64 1.39
C ALA A 33 5.99 11.76 2.78
N PRO A 34 5.76 12.86 3.53
CA PRO A 34 6.22 12.96 4.90
C PRO A 34 5.73 11.78 5.76
N LEU A 35 6.55 11.35 6.71
CA LEU A 35 6.23 10.26 7.63
C LEU A 35 5.05 10.66 8.54
N ARG A 36 4.02 9.82 8.61
CA ARG A 36 2.75 10.07 9.34
C ARG A 36 2.46 9.04 10.42
N ALA A 37 3.11 7.88 10.36
CA ALA A 37 2.84 6.75 11.24
C ALA A 37 3.14 7.01 12.72
N PHE A 38 4.18 7.81 12.99
CA PHE A 38 4.73 8.06 14.31
C PHE A 38 5.54 9.36 14.32
N ASP A 39 6.02 9.76 15.51
CA ASP A 39 6.85 10.96 15.66
C ASP A 39 8.14 10.87 14.84
N SER A 40 8.17 11.58 13.72
CA SER A 40 9.32 11.64 12.83
C SER A 40 10.51 12.35 13.47
N GLY A 41 10.32 13.16 14.52
CA GLY A 41 11.36 13.88 15.24
C GLY A 41 12.46 12.96 15.79
N LEU A 42 12.09 11.72 16.12
CA LEU A 42 12.98 10.69 16.65
C LEU A 42 13.91 10.07 15.59
N PHE A 43 13.70 10.37 14.30
CA PHE A 43 14.38 9.70 13.19
C PHE A 43 14.99 10.70 12.22
N ARG A 44 16.07 10.28 11.53
CA ARG A 44 16.70 11.09 10.46
C ARG A 44 15.92 11.03 9.15
N VAL A 45 15.25 9.92 8.88
CA VAL A 45 14.40 9.74 7.70
C VAL A 45 13.06 10.42 7.97
N LYS A 46 12.65 11.32 7.07
CA LYS A 46 11.43 12.14 7.21
C LYS A 46 10.34 11.82 6.20
N HIS A 47 10.62 10.93 5.25
CA HIS A 47 9.70 10.55 4.19
C HIS A 47 9.57 9.04 4.11
N ALA A 48 8.40 8.58 3.69
CA ALA A 48 8.05 7.18 3.53
C ALA A 48 7.02 7.02 2.40
N TYR A 49 6.72 5.76 2.06
CA TYR A 49 5.71 5.36 1.07
C TYR A 49 4.53 4.73 1.80
N GLU A 50 3.92 5.48 2.71
CA GLU A 50 2.86 4.96 3.58
C GLU A 50 1.55 4.79 2.80
N ILE A 51 0.85 3.67 3.01
CA ILE A 51 -0.58 3.59 2.73
C ILE A 51 -1.27 4.46 3.79
N ASP A 52 -1.97 5.51 3.37
CA ASP A 52 -2.58 6.51 4.25
C ASP A 52 -4.05 6.16 4.56
N ASP A 53 -4.26 5.04 5.25
CA ASP A 53 -5.58 4.46 5.57
C ASP A 53 -5.84 4.35 7.08
N ARG A 54 -5.15 5.17 7.89
CA ARG A 54 -5.28 5.15 9.35
C ARG A 54 -6.56 5.86 9.77
N ALA A 55 -7.24 5.30 10.77
CA ALA A 55 -8.41 5.91 11.38
C ALA A 55 -8.05 7.17 12.19
N VAL A 56 -6.82 7.25 12.75
CA VAL A 56 -6.36 8.39 13.54
C VAL A 56 -5.03 8.93 12.98
N PRO A 57 -4.95 10.21 12.60
CA PRO A 57 -3.70 10.83 12.15
C PRO A 57 -2.59 10.74 13.21
N GLY A 58 -1.35 10.49 12.78
CA GLY A 58 -0.19 10.47 13.67
C GLY A 58 -0.06 9.22 14.56
N ARG A 59 -0.98 8.25 14.43
CA ARG A 59 -1.03 7.05 15.27
C ARG A 59 -1.19 5.80 14.42
N ASP A 60 -0.20 4.91 14.50
CA ASP A 60 -0.29 3.61 13.84
C ASP A 60 -1.25 2.64 14.55
N GLU A 61 -1.70 1.62 13.81
CA GLU A 61 -2.67 0.64 14.31
C GLU A 61 -2.13 -0.79 14.19
N PRO A 62 -2.30 -1.64 15.22
CA PRO A 62 -2.00 -3.05 15.13
C PRO A 62 -2.80 -3.76 14.02
N GLY A 63 -2.17 -4.70 13.32
CA GLY A 63 -2.85 -5.57 12.35
C GLY A 63 -3.08 -4.96 10.96
N ARG A 64 -2.62 -3.73 10.68
CA ARG A 64 -2.76 -3.09 9.35
C ARG A 64 -2.17 -3.93 8.22
N ALA A 65 -0.96 -4.47 8.43
CA ALA A 65 -0.33 -5.36 7.46
C ALA A 65 -1.19 -6.59 7.13
N THR A 66 -1.81 -7.21 8.15
CA THR A 66 -2.72 -8.34 7.96
C THR A 66 -3.99 -7.94 7.22
N ARG A 67 -4.53 -6.75 7.52
CA ARG A 67 -5.69 -6.19 6.79
C ARG A 67 -5.38 -5.99 5.31
N TRP A 68 -4.23 -5.42 4.98
CA TRP A 68 -3.79 -5.23 3.58
C TRP A 68 -3.58 -6.56 2.88
N LEU A 69 -2.93 -7.52 3.53
CA LEU A 69 -2.74 -8.86 2.96
C LEU A 69 -4.09 -9.52 2.64
N ARG A 70 -5.05 -9.48 3.57
CA ARG A 70 -6.40 -10.03 3.35
C ARG A 70 -7.10 -9.35 2.19
N ALA A 71 -7.01 -8.03 2.08
CA ALA A 71 -7.61 -7.27 0.98
C ALA A 71 -6.98 -7.63 -0.37
N ALA A 72 -5.64 -7.65 -0.46
CA ALA A 72 -4.93 -8.01 -1.69
C ALA A 72 -5.22 -9.44 -2.15
N VAL A 73 -5.26 -10.40 -1.20
CA VAL A 73 -5.61 -11.80 -1.53
C VAL A 73 -7.06 -11.91 -1.98
N ALA A 74 -8.00 -11.23 -1.30
CA ALA A 74 -9.40 -11.26 -1.69
C ALA A 74 -9.62 -10.66 -3.09
N ALA A 75 -8.95 -9.55 -3.41
CA ALA A 75 -8.98 -8.96 -4.75
C ALA A 75 -8.40 -9.90 -5.81
N ALA A 76 -7.24 -10.52 -5.55
CA ALA A 76 -6.62 -11.47 -6.47
C ALA A 76 -7.46 -12.73 -6.74
N LEU A 77 -8.32 -13.15 -5.80
CA LEU A 77 -9.27 -14.24 -6.01
C LEU A 77 -10.50 -13.83 -6.82
N ALA A 78 -10.80 -12.53 -6.90
CA ALA A 78 -12.00 -11.99 -7.53
C ALA A 78 -11.74 -11.40 -8.94
N ASP A 79 -10.48 -11.13 -9.27
CA ASP A 79 -9.97 -10.77 -10.61
C ASP A 79 -10.08 -11.96 -11.59
#